data_AF-D3CWI3-F1
#
_entry.id   AF-D3CWI3-F1
#
_cell.length_a   1.000
_cell.length_b   1.000
_cell.length_c   1.000
_cell.angle_alpha   90.00
_cell.angle_beta   90.00
_cell.angle_gamma   90.00
#
_symmetry.space_group_name_H-M   'P 1'
#
loop_
_entity.id
_entity.type
_entity.pdbx_description
1 polymer ?
#
loop_
_entity_poly.entity_id
_entity_poly.type
_entity_poly.pdbx_seq_one_letter_code
_entity_poly.pdbx_strand_id
1 'polypeptide(L)'
;MVRSVPSPSHPRPVDPDVDLSDPDERAELRPGPWPVLGAIAVGGALGALARHGLAVTFPHEPGDFDGATLAINTSGCFLIGVLMELVATVWAGRRLVRPFLGVGVLGGYTTFSTYVVDVQQSVDAGAVDTALVFLAVSVVAALAAVAAGSALAERALRRDPPTDPGLIADPGLIADPGLIADPGLIADPGLIADVGPDLSPGLSADTHADAGGGARDCDGGGSGSGGGAR
;
A
#
# COMPACT_ATOMS: atom_id res chain seq x y z
N MET A 1 -43.28 -23.04 30.42
CA MET A 1 -42.49 -22.91 29.17
C MET A 1 -43.21 -21.92 28.25
N VAL A 2 -42.79 -20.65 28.23
CA VAL A 2 -43.19 -19.68 27.20
C VAL A 2 -41.91 -19.35 26.46
N ARG A 3 -41.82 -19.73 25.18
CA ARG A 3 -40.68 -19.42 24.30
C ARG A 3 -40.78 -17.95 23.90
N SER A 4 -39.78 -17.16 24.24
CA SER A 4 -39.60 -15.79 23.73
C SER A 4 -39.37 -15.86 22.21
N VAL A 5 -40.25 -15.21 21.43
CA VAL A 5 -40.07 -15.02 19.99
C VAL A 5 -39.07 -13.88 19.77
N PRO A 6 -37.99 -14.06 18.98
CA PRO A 6 -37.10 -12.95 18.61
C PRO A 6 -37.86 -11.93 17.76
N SER A 7 -37.75 -10.64 18.08
CA SER A 7 -38.30 -9.56 17.27
C SER A 7 -37.53 -9.46 15.93
N PRO A 8 -38.19 -9.16 14.80
CA PRO A 8 -37.51 -8.98 13.52
C PRO A 8 -36.56 -7.77 13.59
N SER A 9 -35.30 -7.98 13.24
CA SER A 9 -34.28 -6.93 13.14
C SER A 9 -34.68 -5.92 12.06
N HIS A 10 -35.02 -4.70 12.47
CA HIS A 10 -35.27 -3.58 11.57
C HIS A 10 -33.95 -3.24 10.86
N PRO A 11 -33.90 -3.14 9.52
CA PRO A 11 -32.73 -2.60 8.84
C PRO A 11 -32.53 -1.18 9.34
N ARG A 12 -31.36 -0.90 9.96
CA ARG A 12 -31.06 0.42 10.50
C ARG A 12 -31.16 1.46 9.37
N PRO A 13 -31.87 2.59 9.59
CA PRO A 13 -31.87 3.71 8.66
C PRO A 13 -30.44 4.17 8.40
N VAL A 14 -30.15 4.53 7.15
CA VAL A 14 -28.92 5.24 6.78
C VAL A 14 -28.94 6.57 7.55
N ASP A 15 -27.91 6.79 8.37
CA ASP A 15 -27.74 7.97 9.19
C ASP A 15 -27.53 9.21 8.30
N PRO A 16 -28.41 10.23 8.32
CA PRO A 16 -28.35 11.39 7.45
C PRO A 16 -27.35 12.46 7.91
N ASP A 17 -26.62 12.24 9.00
CA ASP A 17 -25.79 13.25 9.66
C ASP A 17 -24.39 13.41 9.05
N VAL A 18 -24.17 13.02 7.78
CA VAL A 18 -22.91 13.30 7.06
C VAL A 18 -23.02 14.65 6.35
N ASP A 19 -22.48 15.71 6.94
CA ASP A 19 -22.52 17.05 6.37
C ASP A 19 -21.34 17.29 5.41
N LEU A 20 -21.61 17.09 4.11
CA LEU A 20 -20.65 17.35 3.04
C LEU A 20 -20.25 18.83 2.91
N SER A 21 -20.90 19.75 3.63
CA SER A 21 -20.54 21.17 3.67
C SER A 21 -19.47 21.50 4.71
N ASP A 22 -19.17 20.58 5.65
CA ASP A 22 -18.06 20.67 6.60
C ASP A 22 -16.73 20.16 5.98
N PRO A 23 -15.64 20.97 5.96
CA PRO A 23 -14.32 20.53 5.48
C PRO A 23 -13.71 19.34 6.20
N ASP A 24 -13.96 19.21 7.50
CA ASP A 24 -13.34 18.19 8.35
C ASP A 24 -14.07 16.84 8.19
N GLU A 25 -15.40 16.84 8.04
CA GLU A 25 -16.19 15.65 7.69
C GLU A 25 -15.97 15.19 6.24
N ARG A 26 -15.75 16.14 5.30
CA ARG A 26 -15.29 15.81 3.94
C ARG A 26 -13.92 15.14 3.91
N ALA A 27 -13.02 15.52 4.81
CA ALA A 27 -11.68 14.92 4.93
C ALA A 27 -11.76 13.50 5.48
N GLU A 28 -12.72 13.23 6.38
CA GLU A 28 -13.02 11.90 6.90
C GLU A 28 -13.48 10.92 5.80
N LEU A 29 -14.13 11.42 4.74
CA LEU A 29 -14.55 10.61 3.60
C LEU A 29 -13.42 10.24 2.62
N ARG A 30 -12.25 10.90 2.66
CA ARG A 30 -11.14 10.60 1.72
C ARG A 30 -9.74 10.91 2.26
N PRO A 31 -9.06 9.86 2.74
CA PRO A 31 -7.82 9.43 2.14
C PRO A 31 -8.16 8.43 1.04
N GLY A 32 -8.50 8.91 -0.15
CA GLY A 32 -8.79 8.04 -1.29
C GLY A 32 -7.57 7.15 -1.59
N PRO A 33 -7.75 5.92 -2.10
CA PRO A 33 -6.66 4.97 -2.36
C PRO A 33 -5.78 5.40 -3.55
N TRP A 34 -5.72 6.69 -3.89
CA TRP A 34 -5.01 7.25 -5.04
C TRP A 34 -3.55 6.80 -5.15
N PRO A 35 -2.75 6.73 -4.06
CA PRO A 35 -1.40 6.20 -4.16
C PRO A 35 -1.37 4.72 -4.57
N VAL A 36 -2.33 3.92 -4.10
CA VAL A 36 -2.47 2.51 -4.46
C VAL A 36 -2.91 2.37 -5.91
N LEU A 37 -3.91 3.15 -6.34
CA LEU A 37 -4.39 3.15 -7.72
C LEU A 37 -3.30 3.61 -8.70
N GLY A 38 -2.56 4.66 -8.36
CA GLY A 38 -1.41 5.14 -9.13
C GLY A 38 -0.32 4.07 -9.24
N ALA A 39 -0.01 3.39 -8.13
CA ALA A 39 0.94 2.28 -8.13
C ALA A 39 0.48 1.12 -9.03
N ILE A 40 -0.79 0.72 -8.94
CA ILE A 40 -1.35 -0.34 -9.81
C ILE A 40 -1.29 0.09 -11.28
N ALA A 41 -1.66 1.33 -11.60
CA ALA A 41 -1.67 1.84 -12.97
C ALA A 41 -0.27 1.86 -13.59
N VAL A 42 0.72 2.41 -12.89
CA VAL A 42 2.12 2.44 -13.36
C VAL A 42 2.68 1.03 -13.50
N GLY A 43 2.47 0.17 -12.49
CA GLY A 43 2.90 -1.22 -12.57
C GLY A 43 2.26 -1.97 -13.74
N GLY A 44 0.94 -1.80 -13.91
CA GLY A 44 0.16 -2.41 -14.98
C GLY A 44 0.64 -2.01 -16.37
N ALA A 45 0.94 -0.72 -16.57
CA ALA A 45 1.52 -0.22 -17.81
C ALA A 45 2.88 -0.88 -18.11
N LEU A 46 3.77 -0.95 -17.10
CA LEU A 46 5.08 -1.62 -17.26
C LEU A 46 4.93 -3.10 -17.60
N GLY A 47 4.05 -3.82 -16.89
CA GLY A 47 3.78 -5.23 -17.14
C GLY A 47 3.23 -5.47 -18.55
N ALA A 48 2.24 -4.69 -18.97
CA ALA A 48 1.63 -4.81 -20.30
C ALA A 48 2.63 -4.51 -21.43
N LEU A 49 3.49 -3.49 -21.25
CA LEU A 49 4.55 -3.17 -22.21
C LEU A 49 5.60 -4.28 -22.30
N ALA A 50 6.00 -4.85 -21.16
CA ALA A 50 6.93 -5.99 -21.14
C ALA A 50 6.35 -7.22 -21.85
N ARG A 51 5.08 -7.55 -21.56
CA ARG A 51 4.34 -8.61 -22.25
C ARG A 51 4.29 -8.37 -23.76
N HIS A 52 3.90 -7.17 -24.17
CA HIS A 52 3.83 -6.80 -25.58
C HIS A 52 5.20 -6.92 -26.26
N GLY A 53 6.26 -6.44 -25.60
CA GLY A 53 7.64 -6.56 -26.08
C GLY A 53 8.07 -8.01 -26.30
N LEU A 54 7.73 -8.93 -25.39
CA LEU A 54 8.01 -10.36 -25.57
C LEU A 54 7.22 -10.95 -26.74
N ALA A 55 5.92 -10.64 -26.84
CA ALA A 55 5.06 -11.14 -27.91
C ALA A 55 5.54 -10.71 -29.31
N VAL A 56 6.03 -9.47 -29.46
CA VAL A 56 6.56 -9.01 -30.76
C VAL A 56 7.96 -9.55 -31.07
N THR A 57 8.73 -9.92 -30.04
CA THR A 57 10.08 -10.50 -30.23
C THR A 57 10.02 -11.97 -30.61
N PHE A 58 9.00 -12.68 -30.12
CA PHE A 58 8.77 -14.10 -30.38
C PHE A 58 7.38 -14.31 -31.02
N PRO A 59 7.18 -13.87 -32.28
CA PRO A 59 5.91 -14.07 -32.98
C PRO A 59 5.68 -15.56 -33.26
N HIS A 60 4.41 -15.95 -33.32
CA HIS A 60 3.98 -17.28 -33.75
C HIS A 60 2.85 -17.15 -34.78
N GLU A 61 2.65 -18.18 -35.61
CA GLU A 61 1.51 -18.24 -36.53
C GLU A 61 0.28 -18.92 -35.88
N PRO A 62 -0.93 -18.69 -36.39
CA PRO A 62 -2.12 -19.42 -35.93
C PRO A 62 -1.96 -20.94 -36.15
N GLY A 63 -2.10 -21.72 -35.08
CA GLY A 63 -1.90 -23.18 -35.11
C GLY A 63 -0.53 -23.64 -34.61
N ASP A 64 0.42 -22.71 -34.45
CA ASP A 64 1.69 -22.96 -33.78
C ASP A 64 1.56 -22.84 -32.26
N PHE A 65 2.55 -23.37 -31.55
CA PHE A 65 2.62 -23.27 -30.10
C PHE A 65 3.16 -21.88 -29.69
N ASP A 66 2.33 -21.06 -29.03
CA ASP A 66 2.76 -19.76 -28.49
C ASP A 66 3.66 -19.91 -27.25
N GLY A 67 4.95 -20.11 -27.52
CA GLY A 67 5.99 -20.17 -26.50
C GLY A 67 6.18 -18.86 -25.73
N ALA A 68 5.82 -17.71 -26.32
CA ALA A 68 5.94 -16.42 -25.66
C ALA A 68 4.91 -16.30 -24.54
N THR A 69 3.63 -16.57 -24.84
CA THR A 69 2.56 -16.57 -23.83
C THR A 69 2.79 -17.62 -22.75
N LEU A 70 3.27 -18.83 -23.11
CA LEU A 70 3.67 -19.83 -22.11
C LEU A 70 4.73 -19.26 -21.15
N ALA A 71 5.80 -18.69 -21.69
CA ALA A 71 6.91 -18.16 -20.90
C ALA A 71 6.46 -16.99 -20.02
N ILE A 72 5.64 -16.09 -20.56
CA ILE A 72 5.06 -14.95 -19.84
C ILE A 72 4.24 -15.44 -18.63
N ASN A 73 3.28 -16.34 -18.85
CA ASN A 73 2.42 -16.82 -17.78
C ASN A 73 3.19 -17.67 -16.76
N THR A 74 4.08 -18.56 -17.22
CA THR A 74 4.86 -19.43 -16.33
C THR A 74 5.83 -18.62 -15.46
N SER A 75 6.56 -17.66 -16.05
CA SER A 75 7.45 -16.79 -15.30
C SER A 75 6.68 -15.86 -14.34
N GLY A 76 5.52 -15.33 -14.75
CA GLY A 76 4.66 -14.54 -13.87
C GLY A 76 4.14 -15.35 -12.67
N CYS A 77 3.74 -16.60 -12.90
CA CYS A 77 3.35 -17.56 -11.87
C CYS A 77 4.52 -17.86 -10.90
N PHE A 78 5.73 -18.05 -11.41
CA PHE A 78 6.90 -18.20 -10.55
C PHE A 78 7.13 -16.94 -9.68
N LEU A 79 7.09 -15.76 -10.30
CA LEU A 79 7.33 -14.49 -9.64
C LEU A 79 6.26 -14.17 -8.58
N ILE A 80 4.98 -14.49 -8.82
CA ILE A 80 3.94 -14.28 -7.80
C ILE A 80 4.16 -15.18 -6.58
N GLY A 81 4.61 -16.42 -6.80
CA GLY A 81 4.97 -17.34 -5.71
C GLY A 81 6.11 -16.80 -4.84
N VAL A 82 7.16 -16.25 -5.45
CA VAL A 82 8.26 -15.56 -4.75
C VAL A 82 7.77 -14.30 -4.04
N LEU A 83 6.97 -13.48 -4.74
CA LEU A 83 6.50 -12.19 -4.23
C LEU A 83 5.64 -12.35 -2.97
N MET A 84 4.77 -13.37 -2.92
CA MET A 84 3.92 -13.58 -1.74
C MET A 84 4.74 -13.85 -0.47
N GLU A 85 5.82 -14.64 -0.58
CA GLU A 85 6.72 -14.89 0.55
C GLU A 85 7.48 -13.63 0.98
N LEU A 86 8.03 -12.87 0.02
CA LEU A 86 8.78 -11.65 0.31
C LEU A 86 7.89 -10.54 0.90
N VAL A 87 6.66 -10.40 0.40
CA VAL A 87 5.69 -9.44 0.95
C VAL A 87 5.26 -9.82 2.36
N ALA A 88 5.10 -11.11 2.65
CA ALA A 88 4.72 -11.59 3.97
C ALA A 88 5.85 -11.42 5.01
N THR A 89 7.11 -11.46 4.58
CA THR A 89 8.28 -11.48 5.48
C THR A 89 9.07 -10.17 5.44
N VAL A 90 9.72 -9.88 4.32
CA VAL A 90 10.66 -8.76 4.15
C VAL A 90 9.95 -7.42 4.02
N TRP A 91 8.80 -7.39 3.35
CA TRP A 91 8.08 -6.15 3.02
C TRP A 91 6.74 -5.98 3.73
N ALA A 92 6.54 -6.65 4.87
CA ALA A 92 5.28 -6.63 5.62
C ALA A 92 4.77 -5.20 5.93
N GLY A 93 5.67 -4.23 6.11
CA GLY A 93 5.32 -2.82 6.35
C GLY A 93 5.12 -1.95 5.10
N ARG A 94 5.43 -2.44 3.89
CA ARG A 94 5.40 -1.62 2.66
C ARG A 94 4.09 -1.78 1.88
N ARG A 95 3.09 -0.97 2.26
CA ARG A 95 1.71 -1.04 1.72
C ARG A 95 1.59 -0.97 0.20
N LEU A 96 2.53 -0.32 -0.50
CA LEU A 96 2.47 -0.14 -1.96
C LEU A 96 3.14 -1.27 -2.78
N VAL A 97 3.97 -2.11 -2.16
CA VAL A 97 4.72 -3.14 -2.91
C VAL A 97 3.79 -4.20 -3.49
N ARG A 98 2.84 -4.70 -2.68
CA ARG A 98 1.85 -5.69 -3.12
C ARG A 98 0.96 -5.20 -4.26
N PRO A 99 0.33 -4.01 -4.20
CA PRO A 99 -0.46 -3.52 -5.32
C PRO A 99 0.38 -3.14 -6.54
N PHE A 100 1.59 -2.57 -6.37
CA PHE A 100 2.46 -2.23 -7.51
C PHE A 100 2.95 -3.48 -8.25
N LEU A 101 3.60 -4.43 -7.55
CA LEU A 101 4.21 -5.59 -8.16
C LEU A 101 3.17 -6.68 -8.48
N GLY A 102 2.30 -7.02 -7.52
CA GLY A 102 1.37 -8.13 -7.67
C GLY A 102 0.23 -7.81 -8.65
N VAL A 103 -0.54 -6.77 -8.34
CA VAL A 103 -1.70 -6.41 -9.16
C VAL A 103 -1.29 -5.62 -10.40
N GLY A 104 -0.36 -4.67 -10.26
CA GLY A 104 0.14 -3.88 -11.38
C GLY A 104 1.03 -4.70 -12.32
N VAL A 105 2.31 -4.85 -11.98
CA VAL A 105 3.32 -5.42 -12.89
C VAL A 105 2.96 -6.85 -13.31
N LEU A 106 2.76 -7.75 -12.36
CA LEU A 106 2.48 -9.15 -12.66
C LEU A 106 1.09 -9.32 -13.30
N GLY A 107 0.09 -8.54 -12.87
CA GLY A 107 -1.25 -8.55 -13.47
C GLY A 107 -1.29 -8.04 -14.91
N GLY A 108 -0.48 -7.02 -15.25
CA GLY A 108 -0.35 -6.52 -16.62
C GLY A 108 0.56 -7.39 -17.51
N TYR A 109 1.56 -8.02 -16.90
CA TYR A 109 2.51 -8.91 -17.56
C TYR A 109 1.89 -10.24 -17.95
N THR A 110 1.14 -10.88 -17.06
CA THR A 110 0.48 -12.17 -17.36
C THR A 110 -0.82 -11.99 -18.13
N THR A 111 -1.24 -13.00 -18.89
CA THR A 111 -2.47 -12.93 -19.69
C THR A 111 -3.16 -14.27 -19.87
N PHE A 112 -4.42 -14.34 -19.44
CA PHE A 112 -5.29 -15.49 -19.73
C PHE A 112 -6.06 -15.30 -21.05
N SER A 113 -6.44 -14.06 -21.39
CA SER A 113 -7.22 -13.78 -22.60
C SER A 113 -6.44 -14.10 -23.88
N THR A 114 -5.16 -13.69 -23.97
CA THR A 114 -4.32 -14.01 -25.14
C THR A 114 -4.15 -15.53 -25.27
N TYR A 115 -3.90 -16.21 -24.16
CA TYR A 115 -3.79 -17.67 -24.12
C TYR A 115 -5.05 -18.38 -24.65
N VAL A 116 -6.25 -17.99 -24.20
CA VAL A 116 -7.50 -18.62 -24.67
C VAL A 116 -7.78 -18.31 -26.14
N VAL A 117 -7.48 -17.08 -26.59
CA VAL A 117 -7.61 -16.71 -28.01
C VAL A 117 -6.68 -17.54 -28.89
N ASP A 118 -5.45 -17.78 -28.45
CA ASP A 118 -4.49 -18.59 -29.20
C ASP A 118 -4.91 -20.07 -29.28
N VAL A 119 -5.41 -20.63 -28.18
CA VAL A 119 -6.02 -21.98 -28.18
C VAL A 119 -7.19 -22.05 -29.17
N GLN A 120 -8.07 -21.03 -29.21
CA GLN A 120 -9.16 -20.97 -30.18
C GLN A 120 -8.65 -20.90 -31.62
N GLN A 121 -7.67 -20.03 -31.90
CA GLN A 121 -7.08 -19.89 -33.24
C GLN A 121 -6.41 -21.19 -33.71
N SER A 122 -5.78 -21.92 -32.80
CA SER A 122 -5.19 -23.23 -33.10
C SER A 122 -6.25 -24.26 -33.49
N VAL A 123 -7.41 -24.27 -32.83
CA VAL A 123 -8.55 -25.12 -33.21
C VAL A 123 -9.11 -24.71 -34.58
N ASP A 124 -9.28 -23.42 -34.83
CA ASP A 124 -9.80 -22.90 -36.10
C ASP A 124 -8.84 -23.19 -37.27
N ALA A 125 -7.53 -23.25 -37.01
CA ALA A 125 -6.50 -23.66 -37.96
C ALA A 125 -6.43 -25.20 -38.18
N GLY A 126 -7.25 -25.98 -37.48
CA GLY A 126 -7.27 -27.44 -37.55
C GLY A 126 -6.20 -28.14 -36.70
N ALA A 127 -5.40 -27.39 -35.94
CA ALA A 127 -4.33 -27.88 -35.07
C ALA A 127 -4.84 -28.21 -33.66
N VAL A 128 -5.84 -29.09 -33.55
CA VAL A 128 -6.49 -29.43 -32.28
C VAL A 128 -5.51 -30.06 -31.27
N ASP A 129 -4.57 -30.88 -31.74
CA ASP A 129 -3.56 -31.49 -30.88
C ASP A 129 -2.66 -30.43 -30.23
N THR A 130 -2.20 -29.43 -31.00
CA THR A 130 -1.41 -28.30 -30.47
C THR A 130 -2.22 -27.52 -29.44
N ALA A 131 -3.49 -27.24 -29.71
CA ALA A 131 -4.39 -26.54 -28.79
C ALA A 131 -4.53 -27.29 -27.45
N LEU A 132 -4.74 -28.61 -27.49
CA LEU A 132 -4.86 -29.44 -26.29
C LEU A 132 -3.55 -29.50 -25.49
N VAL A 133 -2.43 -29.65 -26.18
CA VAL A 133 -1.09 -29.64 -25.55
C VAL A 133 -0.83 -28.29 -24.88
N PHE A 134 -1.07 -27.19 -25.59
CA PHE A 134 -0.86 -25.85 -25.05
C PHE A 134 -1.75 -25.58 -23.84
N LEU A 135 -3.00 -26.07 -23.89
CA LEU A 135 -3.94 -25.97 -22.77
C LEU A 135 -3.41 -26.68 -21.52
N ALA A 136 -3.00 -27.94 -21.67
CA ALA A 136 -2.55 -28.76 -20.55
C ALA A 136 -1.20 -28.28 -19.99
N VAL A 137 -0.22 -28.03 -20.87
CA VAL A 137 1.13 -27.62 -20.48
C VAL A 137 1.11 -26.29 -19.75
N SER A 138 0.32 -25.31 -20.21
CA SER A 138 0.25 -24.00 -19.55
C SER A 138 -0.23 -24.09 -18.11
N VAL A 139 -1.26 -24.88 -17.84
CA VAL A 139 -1.80 -25.05 -16.47
C VAL A 139 -0.80 -25.78 -15.57
N VAL A 140 -0.21 -26.88 -16.06
CA VAL A 140 0.77 -27.65 -15.29
C VAL A 140 2.02 -26.81 -14.99
N ALA A 141 2.53 -26.09 -15.99
CA ALA A 141 3.69 -25.21 -15.85
C ALA A 141 3.41 -24.08 -14.84
N ALA A 142 2.23 -23.45 -14.91
CA ALA A 142 1.83 -22.40 -13.97
C ALA A 142 1.79 -22.89 -12.52
N LEU A 143 1.14 -24.04 -12.26
CA LEU A 143 1.06 -24.61 -10.91
C LEU A 143 2.44 -25.00 -10.36
N ALA A 144 3.26 -25.65 -11.19
CA ALA A 144 4.62 -26.01 -10.84
C ALA A 144 5.48 -24.77 -10.56
N ALA A 145 5.34 -23.72 -11.37
CA ALA A 145 6.07 -22.47 -11.24
C ALA A 145 5.74 -21.74 -9.95
N VAL A 146 4.46 -21.58 -9.58
CA VAL A 146 4.06 -20.97 -8.30
C VAL A 146 4.67 -21.75 -7.14
N ALA A 147 4.51 -23.08 -7.12
CA ALA A 147 5.04 -23.92 -6.06
C ALA A 147 6.57 -23.82 -5.94
N ALA A 148 7.28 -23.81 -7.08
CA ALA A 148 8.73 -23.65 -7.11
C ALA A 148 9.16 -22.26 -6.61
N GLY A 149 8.46 -21.20 -7.02
CA GLY A 149 8.73 -19.82 -6.60
C GLY A 149 8.59 -19.63 -5.09
N SER A 150 7.45 -20.06 -4.52
CA SER A 150 7.22 -20.01 -3.07
C SER A 150 8.26 -20.83 -2.32
N ALA A 151 8.50 -22.09 -2.73
CA ALA A 151 9.45 -22.96 -2.04
C ALA A 151 10.91 -22.48 -2.17
N LEU A 152 11.27 -21.75 -3.22
CA LEU A 152 12.59 -21.14 -3.36
C LEU A 152 12.72 -19.94 -2.41
N ALA A 153 11.76 -19.03 -2.41
CA ALA A 153 11.77 -17.85 -1.55
C ALA A 153 11.80 -18.23 -0.06
N GLU A 154 10.96 -19.18 0.34
CA GLU A 154 10.92 -19.69 1.70
C GLU A 154 12.26 -20.32 2.13
N ARG A 155 12.92 -21.07 1.24
CA ARG A 155 14.27 -21.63 1.50
C ARG A 155 15.35 -20.55 1.55
N ALA A 156 15.25 -19.50 0.76
CA ALA A 156 16.21 -18.39 0.78
C ALA A 156 16.07 -17.60 2.10
N LEU A 157 14.85 -17.27 2.49
CA LEU A 157 14.56 -16.51 3.71
C LEU A 157 14.91 -17.28 4.99
N ARG A 158 14.78 -18.62 4.99
CA ARG A 158 15.23 -19.45 6.11
C ARG A 158 16.75 -19.54 6.27
N ARG A 159 17.51 -19.25 5.22
CA ARG A 159 18.98 -19.30 5.26
C ARG A 159 19.60 -18.04 5.87
N ASP A 160 18.85 -16.96 5.96
CA ASP A 160 19.25 -15.72 6.62
C ASP A 160 18.51 -15.56 7.96
N PRO A 161 18.90 -16.27 9.04
CA PRO A 161 18.62 -15.75 10.37
C PRO A 161 19.35 -14.40 10.50
N PRO A 162 18.74 -13.37 11.13
CA PRO A 162 19.49 -12.18 11.50
C PRO A 162 20.62 -12.62 12.43
N THR A 163 21.82 -12.71 11.87
CA THR A 163 23.02 -13.03 12.61
C THR A 163 23.54 -11.71 13.15
N ASP A 164 23.05 -11.36 14.35
CA ASP A 164 23.90 -10.83 15.42
C ASP A 164 23.29 -11.24 16.78
N PRO A 165 23.53 -12.48 17.25
CA PRO A 165 23.22 -12.90 18.62
C PRO A 165 24.05 -12.15 19.69
N GLY A 166 25.08 -11.40 19.28
CA GLY A 166 26.01 -10.73 20.19
C GLY A 166 25.45 -9.52 20.95
N LEU A 167 24.29 -8.97 20.56
CA LEU A 167 23.69 -7.82 21.28
C LEU A 167 22.56 -8.21 22.22
N ILE A 168 22.00 -9.42 22.07
CA ILE A 168 20.88 -9.91 22.88
C ILE A 168 21.34 -10.94 23.93
N ALA A 169 22.59 -11.37 23.87
CA ALA A 169 23.20 -12.36 24.75
C ALA A 169 24.34 -11.80 25.61
N ASP A 170 24.27 -10.53 26.04
CA ASP A 170 24.98 -10.04 27.22
C ASP A 170 24.01 -9.93 28.41
N PRO A 171 23.77 -11.04 29.18
CA PRO A 171 23.04 -10.98 30.44
C PRO A 171 23.67 -10.05 31.48
N GLY A 172 24.96 -9.71 31.32
CA GLY A 172 25.69 -8.81 32.22
C GLY A 172 25.22 -7.36 32.18
N LEU A 173 24.69 -6.90 31.03
CA LEU A 173 24.25 -5.50 30.88
C LEU A 173 22.87 -5.23 31.54
N ILE A 174 22.06 -6.28 31.73
CA ILE A 174 20.73 -6.20 32.34
C ILE A 174 20.77 -6.56 33.84
N ALA A 175 21.82 -7.27 34.25
CA ALA A 175 21.98 -7.78 35.61
C ALA A 175 22.95 -6.98 36.48
N ASP A 176 23.50 -5.85 36.01
CA ASP A 176 24.30 -4.94 36.84
C ASP A 176 23.37 -4.09 37.72
N PRO A 177 23.22 -4.39 39.04
CA PRO A 177 22.30 -3.67 39.90
C PRO A 177 22.82 -2.25 40.24
N GLY A 178 24.11 -1.99 39.96
CA GLY A 178 24.74 -0.70 40.17
C GLY A 178 24.30 0.40 39.21
N LEU A 179 23.82 0.05 38.01
CA LEU A 179 23.40 1.04 37.00
C LEU A 179 21.96 1.54 37.24
N ILE A 180 21.14 0.75 37.93
CA ILE A 180 19.73 1.07 38.25
C ILE A 180 19.61 1.73 39.63
N ALA A 181 20.59 1.51 40.51
CA ALA A 181 20.58 2.00 41.88
C ALA A 181 21.37 3.30 42.09
N ASP A 182 21.96 3.89 41.04
CA ASP A 182 22.73 5.14 41.17
C ASP A 182 21.75 6.34 41.19
N PRO A 183 21.50 6.99 42.35
CA PRO A 183 20.47 8.03 42.46
C PRO A 183 20.88 9.35 41.80
N GLY A 184 22.13 9.47 41.36
CA GLY A 184 22.68 10.67 40.72
C GLY A 184 22.24 10.84 39.25
N LEU A 185 21.85 9.76 38.55
CA LEU A 185 21.54 9.83 37.12
C LEU A 185 20.08 10.23 36.83
N ILE A 186 19.19 10.10 37.82
CA ILE A 186 17.75 10.44 37.68
C ILE A 186 17.49 11.90 38.10
N ALA A 187 18.47 12.55 38.74
CA ALA A 187 18.34 13.89 39.30
C ALA A 187 19.02 15.00 38.48
N ASP A 188 19.55 14.70 37.27
CA ASP A 188 20.15 15.71 36.40
C ASP A 188 19.09 16.31 35.44
N PRO A 189 18.66 17.57 35.64
CA PRO A 189 17.62 18.19 34.80
C PRO A 189 18.15 18.62 33.42
N GLY A 190 19.43 18.38 33.12
CA GLY A 190 20.12 18.88 31.92
C GLY A 190 19.97 18.01 30.66
N LEU A 191 19.54 16.75 30.77
CA LEU A 191 19.55 15.81 29.63
C LEU A 191 18.21 15.71 28.86
N ILE A 192 17.18 16.43 29.31
CA ILE A 192 15.83 16.42 28.69
C ILE A 192 15.56 17.64 27.80
N ALA A 193 16.49 18.59 27.70
CA ALA A 193 16.28 19.86 26.99
C ALA A 193 16.89 19.94 25.59
N ASP A 194 17.64 18.93 25.12
CA ASP A 194 18.39 19.04 23.87
C ASP A 194 17.72 18.33 22.68
N VAL A 195 16.43 18.61 22.45
CA VAL A 195 15.80 18.56 21.11
C VAL A 195 14.76 19.68 21.05
N GLY A 196 15.25 20.92 20.96
CA GLY A 196 14.44 22.09 20.64
C GLY A 196 14.61 22.47 19.15
N PRO A 197 13.54 22.93 18.46
CA PRO A 197 13.57 23.20 17.03
C PRO A 197 14.35 24.47 16.70
N ASP A 198 15.10 24.40 15.62
CA ASP A 198 15.82 25.48 14.96
C ASP A 198 14.82 26.55 14.46
N LEU A 199 14.81 27.74 15.05
CA LEU A 199 14.15 28.95 14.54
C LEU A 199 14.71 30.21 15.26
N SER A 200 15.69 30.87 14.61
CA SER A 200 15.99 32.30 14.83
C SER A 200 15.10 33.15 13.90
N PRO A 201 14.63 34.34 14.31
CA PRO A 201 15.43 35.58 14.35
C PRO A 201 15.16 36.39 15.64
N GLY A 202 15.98 37.33 16.13
CA GLY A 202 16.85 38.29 15.45
C GLY A 202 16.34 39.72 15.69
N LEU A 203 16.87 40.36 16.73
CA LEU A 203 17.21 41.81 16.85
C LEU A 203 16.16 42.91 17.18
N SER A 204 16.70 43.89 17.92
CA SER A 204 16.29 45.28 18.23
C SER A 204 15.31 45.46 19.41
N ALA A 205 15.75 45.94 20.58
CA ALA A 205 16.37 47.22 20.95
C ALA A 205 15.35 48.34 21.23
N ASP A 206 15.30 48.71 22.51
CA ASP A 206 15.25 50.05 23.11
C ASP A 206 14.24 51.10 22.61
N THR A 207 13.58 51.74 23.59
CA THR A 207 13.60 53.20 23.84
C THR A 207 12.20 53.83 24.08
N HIS A 208 12.07 54.43 25.28
CA HIS A 208 11.30 55.62 25.72
C HIS A 208 9.85 55.97 25.29
N ALA A 209 9.24 56.74 26.21
CA ALA A 209 8.08 57.65 26.12
C ALA A 209 6.73 56.99 26.39
N ASP A 210 6.05 57.22 27.52
CA ASP A 210 5.52 58.45 28.11
C ASP A 210 4.42 59.16 27.28
N ALA A 211 3.41 59.62 28.02
CA ALA A 211 2.33 60.55 27.70
C ALA A 211 0.98 60.01 27.13
N GLY A 212 -0.05 60.24 27.97
CA GLY A 212 -1.38 60.75 27.59
C GLY A 212 -2.36 59.70 27.03
N GLY A 213 -3.52 59.43 27.61
CA GLY A 213 -4.50 60.37 28.16
C GLY A 213 -5.67 60.50 27.18
N GLY A 214 -6.89 60.19 27.62
CA GLY A 214 -8.11 60.67 26.95
C GLY A 214 -9.17 59.62 26.65
N ALA A 215 -10.25 59.70 27.43
CA ALA A 215 -11.55 59.05 27.29
C ALA A 215 -12.26 59.30 25.94
N ARG A 216 -13.26 58.43 25.64
CA ARG A 216 -14.60 58.64 25.05
C ARG A 216 -15.07 57.27 24.49
N ASP A 217 -16.06 56.57 25.04
CA ASP A 217 -17.51 56.83 25.17
C ASP A 217 -18.28 57.06 23.85
N CYS A 218 -19.44 56.39 23.79
CA CYS A 218 -20.60 56.52 22.90
C CYS A 218 -20.70 55.67 21.61
N ASP A 219 -21.56 54.65 21.71
CA ASP A 219 -22.79 54.43 20.92
C ASP A 219 -22.76 54.32 19.38
N GLY A 220 -23.31 53.19 18.92
CA GLY A 220 -24.65 53.23 18.34
C GLY A 220 -24.80 53.13 16.81
N GLY A 221 -25.43 52.04 16.38
CA GLY A 221 -26.53 52.12 15.41
C GLY A 221 -26.30 51.62 13.99
N GLY A 222 -27.22 50.76 13.53
CA GLY A 222 -27.66 50.81 12.12
C GLY A 222 -27.67 49.51 11.33
N SER A 223 -28.46 48.51 11.75
CA SER A 223 -28.95 47.45 10.85
C SER A 223 -30.24 47.90 10.16
N GLY A 224 -30.20 48.04 8.82
CA GLY A 224 -31.37 48.19 7.95
C GLY A 224 -31.05 47.55 6.60
N SER A 225 -31.63 46.39 6.31
CA SER A 225 -32.80 46.19 5.44
C SER A 225 -32.48 46.17 3.95
N GLY A 226 -32.86 45.09 3.26
CA GLY A 226 -32.82 45.07 1.80
C GLY A 226 -33.01 43.69 1.16
N GLY A 227 -34.03 42.94 1.55
CA GLY A 227 -34.54 41.82 0.74
C GLY A 227 -35.57 42.33 -0.27
N GLY A 228 -35.53 41.80 -1.50
CA GLY A 228 -36.64 41.90 -2.45
C GLY A 228 -36.23 42.07 -3.91
N ALA A 229 -36.10 40.96 -4.65
CA ALA A 229 -36.40 40.94 -6.09
C ALA A 229 -36.64 39.50 -6.58
N ARG A 230 -37.93 39.23 -6.87
CA ARG A 230 -38.51 38.26 -7.82
C ARG A 230 -38.76 36.83 -7.35
#